data_AF-A0A956BQC7-F1
#
_entry.id   AF-A0A956BQC7-F1
#
_cell.length_a   1.000
_cell.length_b   1.000
_cell.length_c   1.000
_cell.angle_alpha   90.00
_cell.angle_beta   90.00
_cell.angle_gamma   90.00
#
_symmetry.space_group_name_H-M   'P 1'
#
loop_
_entity.id
_entity.type
_entity.pdbx_description
1 polymer ?
#
loop_
_entity_poly.entity_id
_entity_poly.type
_entity_poly.pdbx_seq_one_letter_code
_entity_poly.pdbx_strand_id
1 'polypeptide(L)'
;STFLVDLSDPTQAVLEVGGSFSPQDDEGDPLQYYFANLGSRYGLFARNQAGGGPLVVDITDPTAPATVAHLHQPEGDGGYIFQHGDRLFQGESNFGAVYGFDGTTLVEEGRFELKGDLDTVTPIGNVAFVAVDERADDGKATSLVPWSTAPDADPPRPGMTSPGDGATLQAVTSRIGVVFDEMIEPVSAFPGSFRVATEDGRPVEGLIQVQENIVNFSPRADLEPDTTYVVQLPAGGLVDLSGNALADTLTWSFRTAP
;
A
#
# COMPACT_ATOMS: atom_id res chain seq x y z
N SER A 1 -10.65 -12.34 10.46
CA SER A 1 -10.59 -12.80 9.06
C SER A 1 -10.65 -11.60 8.16
N THR A 2 -9.78 -11.61 7.16
CA THR A 2 -9.64 -10.62 6.08
C THR A 2 -10.28 -11.18 4.81
N PHE A 3 -10.82 -10.30 3.97
CA PHE A 3 -11.45 -10.67 2.71
C PHE A 3 -10.95 -9.78 1.59
N LEU A 4 -10.57 -10.37 0.46
CA LEU A 4 -10.40 -9.68 -0.80
C LEU A 4 -11.73 -9.68 -1.56
N VAL A 5 -12.04 -8.54 -2.16
CA VAL A 5 -13.32 -8.27 -2.82
C VAL A 5 -13.03 -7.75 -4.21
N ASP A 6 -13.62 -8.38 -5.22
CA ASP A 6 -13.67 -7.84 -6.57
C ASP A 6 -14.63 -6.65 -6.61
N LEU A 7 -14.08 -5.48 -6.95
CA LEU A 7 -14.78 -4.21 -7.10
C LEU A 7 -14.77 -3.73 -8.56
N SER A 8 -14.53 -4.63 -9.52
CA SER A 8 -14.59 -4.33 -10.95
C SER A 8 -15.96 -3.76 -11.34
N ASP A 9 -17.04 -4.21 -10.69
CA ASP A 9 -18.32 -3.48 -10.62
C ASP A 9 -18.48 -2.91 -9.20
N PRO A 10 -18.31 -1.59 -9.00
CA PRO A 10 -18.43 -0.98 -7.67
C PRO A 10 -19.87 -1.01 -7.12
N THR A 11 -20.87 -1.34 -7.94
CA THR A 11 -22.26 -1.53 -7.50
C THR A 11 -22.57 -2.97 -7.09
N GLN A 12 -21.68 -3.91 -7.45
CA GLN A 12 -21.81 -5.33 -7.15
C GLN A 12 -20.47 -5.89 -6.65
N ALA A 13 -20.11 -5.52 -5.43
CA ALA A 13 -18.97 -6.09 -4.75
C ALA A 13 -19.13 -7.61 -4.56
N VAL A 14 -18.18 -8.40 -5.08
CA VAL A 14 -18.18 -9.87 -4.97
C VAL A 14 -16.95 -10.31 -4.18
N LEU A 15 -17.12 -11.24 -3.25
CA LEU A 15 -15.98 -11.85 -2.56
C LEU A 15 -15.12 -12.63 -3.56
N GLU A 16 -13.82 -12.38 -3.56
CA GLU A 16 -12.88 -13.16 -4.37
C GLU A 16 -12.87 -14.61 -3.86
N VAL A 17 -13.04 -15.58 -4.76
CA VAL A 17 -13.03 -16.99 -4.38
C VAL A 17 -11.62 -17.37 -3.94
N GLY A 18 -11.47 -17.76 -2.67
CA GLY A 18 -10.16 -18.02 -2.06
C GLY A 18 -9.50 -16.80 -1.41
N GLY A 19 -10.06 -15.60 -1.60
CA GLY A 19 -9.57 -14.35 -1.01
C GLY A 19 -9.92 -14.14 0.47
N SER A 20 -10.45 -15.15 1.16
CA SER A 20 -10.71 -15.12 2.60
C SER A 20 -9.53 -15.74 3.35
N PHE A 21 -8.85 -14.96 4.18
CA PHE A 21 -7.67 -15.40 4.91
C PHE A 21 -7.56 -14.75 6.29
N SER A 22 -6.58 -15.17 7.08
CA SER A 22 -6.10 -14.43 8.24
C SER A 22 -4.57 -14.48 8.20
N PRO A 23 -3.86 -13.41 8.59
CA PRO A 23 -2.43 -13.52 8.89
C PRO A 23 -2.19 -14.62 9.92
N GLN A 24 -1.09 -15.36 9.80
CA GLN A 24 -0.79 -16.54 10.60
C GLN A 24 0.63 -16.48 11.17
N ASP A 25 0.87 -17.17 12.28
CA ASP A 25 2.22 -17.45 12.77
C ASP A 25 2.86 -18.67 12.07
N ASP A 26 4.05 -19.07 12.54
CA ASP A 26 4.81 -20.20 11.99
C ASP A 26 4.11 -21.55 12.19
N GLU A 27 3.23 -21.65 13.19
CA GLU A 27 2.41 -22.82 13.48
C GLU A 27 1.12 -22.86 12.64
N GLY A 28 0.81 -21.79 11.91
CA GLY A 28 -0.40 -21.63 11.12
C GLY A 28 -1.62 -21.14 11.92
N ASP A 29 -1.41 -20.72 13.17
CA ASP A 29 -2.46 -20.18 14.01
C ASP A 29 -2.78 -18.73 13.60
N PRO A 30 -4.07 -18.34 13.55
CA PRO A 30 -4.47 -17.02 13.08
C PRO A 30 -4.10 -15.94 14.11
N LEU A 31 -3.50 -14.86 13.62
CA LEU A 31 -3.12 -13.69 14.40
C LEU A 31 -4.15 -12.56 14.25
N GLN A 32 -4.48 -11.91 15.36
CA GLN A 32 -5.31 -10.71 15.36
C GLN A 32 -4.47 -9.46 15.09
N TYR A 33 -5.11 -8.48 14.46
CA TYR A 33 -4.52 -7.21 14.10
C TYR A 33 -5.52 -6.08 14.33
N TYR A 34 -4.99 -4.88 14.58
CA TYR A 34 -5.78 -3.66 14.81
C TYR A 34 -6.08 -2.94 13.50
N PHE A 35 -5.06 -2.81 12.65
CA PHE A 35 -5.12 -2.05 11.40
C PHE A 35 -4.47 -2.85 10.26
N ALA A 36 -4.90 -2.56 9.03
CA ALA A 36 -4.32 -3.10 7.83
C ALA A 36 -4.09 -1.99 6.78
N ASN A 37 -3.01 -2.09 6.04
CA ASN A 37 -2.68 -1.22 4.91
C ASN A 37 -2.18 -2.05 3.71
N LEU A 38 -1.97 -1.40 2.58
CA LEU A 38 -1.31 -1.98 1.41
C LEU A 38 0.09 -1.40 1.27
N GLY A 39 0.99 -2.20 0.70
CA GLY A 39 2.36 -1.80 0.41
C GLY A 39 2.97 -2.71 -0.63
N SER A 40 3.49 -2.15 -1.72
CA SER A 40 3.95 -2.93 -2.87
C SER A 40 2.89 -3.94 -3.36
N ARG A 41 3.08 -5.23 -3.06
CA ARG A 41 2.19 -6.34 -3.39
C ARG A 41 1.60 -7.03 -2.15
N TYR A 42 1.79 -6.41 -1.00
CA TYR A 42 1.51 -6.98 0.31
C TYR A 42 0.30 -6.31 0.96
N GLY A 43 -0.49 -7.11 1.68
CA GLY A 43 -1.28 -6.64 2.80
C GLY A 43 -0.39 -6.57 4.04
N LEU A 44 -0.38 -5.41 4.68
CA LEU A 44 0.39 -5.10 5.89
C LEU A 44 -0.57 -5.03 7.06
N PHE A 45 -0.28 -5.72 8.16
CA PHE A 45 -1.18 -5.79 9.32
C PHE A 45 -0.41 -5.51 10.60
N ALA A 46 -0.97 -4.66 11.46
CA ALA A 46 -0.40 -4.36 12.78
C ALA A 46 -1.01 -5.30 13.83
N ARG A 47 -0.22 -6.26 14.32
CA ARG A 47 -0.65 -7.24 15.34
C ARG A 47 -1.08 -6.53 16.62
N ASN A 48 -2.13 -7.03 17.30
CA ASN A 48 -2.61 -6.49 18.58
C ASN A 48 -3.06 -7.59 19.57
N GLN A 49 -2.43 -8.77 19.49
CA GLN A 49 -2.74 -9.89 20.36
C GLN A 49 -1.48 -10.51 20.96
N ALA A 50 -1.47 -10.54 22.30
CA ALA A 50 -0.35 -11.02 23.10
C ALA A 50 0.97 -10.29 22.77
N GLY A 51 0.89 -9.03 22.36
CA GLY A 51 1.99 -8.24 21.83
C GLY A 51 1.63 -7.60 20.48
N GLY A 52 2.56 -6.82 19.95
CA GLY A 52 2.48 -6.13 18.68
C GLY A 52 3.42 -6.70 17.62
N GLY A 53 3.83 -5.85 16.69
CA GLY A 53 4.70 -6.18 15.56
C GLY A 53 3.98 -6.34 14.21
N PRO A 54 4.72 -6.27 13.09
CA PRO A 54 4.16 -6.34 11.75
C PRO A 54 3.88 -7.77 11.29
N LEU A 55 2.79 -7.93 10.54
CA LEU A 55 2.45 -9.15 9.79
C LEU A 55 2.32 -8.78 8.31
N VAL A 56 2.89 -9.60 7.44
CA VAL A 56 2.94 -9.34 5.99
C VAL A 56 2.34 -10.52 5.24
N VAL A 57 1.34 -10.25 4.42
CA VAL A 57 0.68 -11.23 3.56
C VAL A 57 0.89 -10.82 2.11
N ASP A 58 1.42 -11.71 1.29
CA ASP A 58 1.44 -11.53 -0.16
C ASP A 58 0.02 -11.72 -0.71
N ILE A 59 -0.47 -10.69 -1.42
CA ILE A 59 -1.81 -10.67 -2.01
C ILE A 59 -1.76 -10.58 -3.54
N THR A 60 -0.60 -10.83 -4.15
CA THR A 60 -0.42 -10.77 -5.62
C THR A 60 -1.37 -11.74 -6.33
N ASP A 61 -1.56 -12.95 -5.78
CA ASP A 61 -2.63 -13.85 -6.17
C ASP A 61 -3.81 -13.66 -5.20
N PRO A 62 -4.86 -12.94 -5.59
CA PRO A 62 -5.98 -12.66 -4.70
C PRO A 62 -6.82 -13.91 -4.38
N THR A 63 -6.61 -15.02 -5.10
CA THR A 63 -7.28 -16.30 -4.84
C THR A 63 -6.52 -17.18 -3.85
N ALA A 64 -5.25 -16.86 -3.56
CA ALA A 64 -4.41 -17.59 -2.63
C ALA A 64 -3.45 -16.67 -1.82
N PRO A 65 -3.97 -15.75 -1.00
CA PRO A 65 -3.13 -14.92 -0.14
C PRO A 65 -2.30 -15.77 0.85
N ALA A 66 -1.04 -15.39 1.06
CA ALA A 66 -0.11 -16.15 1.89
C ALA A 66 0.70 -15.26 2.84
N THR A 67 0.73 -15.60 4.13
CA THR A 67 1.63 -14.92 5.08
C THR A 67 3.08 -15.21 4.69
N VAL A 68 3.87 -14.16 4.49
CA VAL A 68 5.29 -14.27 4.09
C VAL A 68 6.26 -13.87 5.18
N ALA A 69 5.82 -13.05 6.14
CA ALA A 69 6.63 -12.66 7.28
C ALA A 69 5.74 -12.21 8.44
N HIS A 70 6.19 -12.44 9.66
CA HIS A 70 5.67 -11.82 10.87
C HIS A 70 6.80 -11.59 11.86
N LEU A 71 6.66 -10.58 12.72
CA LEU A 71 7.56 -10.34 13.83
C LEU A 71 6.73 -10.05 15.07
N HIS A 72 7.04 -10.72 16.17
CA HIS A 72 6.34 -10.53 17.45
C HIS A 72 7.09 -9.55 18.35
N GLN A 73 6.40 -8.50 18.78
CA GLN A 73 6.89 -7.57 19.80
C GLN A 73 6.13 -7.74 21.12
N PRO A 74 6.75 -8.32 22.17
CA PRO A 74 6.07 -8.52 23.45
C PRO A 74 5.62 -7.22 24.15
N GLU A 75 6.28 -6.10 23.86
CA GLU A 75 6.01 -4.79 24.47
C GLU A 75 5.02 -3.93 23.67
N GLY A 76 4.70 -4.34 22.43
CA GLY A 76 3.80 -3.63 21.55
C GLY A 76 2.35 -4.03 21.73
N ASP A 77 1.42 -3.23 21.21
CA ASP A 77 -0.02 -3.54 21.19
C ASP A 77 -0.72 -3.07 19.90
N GLY A 78 0.03 -3.02 18.79
CA GLY A 78 -0.50 -2.58 17.51
C GLY A 78 -0.64 -1.06 17.39
N GLY A 79 -1.23 -0.64 16.28
CA GLY A 79 -1.31 0.75 15.82
C GLY A 79 -1.50 0.77 14.30
N TYR A 80 -1.05 1.82 13.63
CA TYR A 80 -1.08 1.94 12.18
C TYR A 80 0.25 1.52 11.57
N ILE A 81 0.20 0.86 10.40
CA ILE A 81 1.38 0.38 9.67
C ILE A 81 1.44 0.99 8.26
N PHE A 82 2.63 1.41 7.84
CA PHE A 82 2.91 1.99 6.53
C PHE A 82 4.21 1.41 5.96
N GLN A 83 4.33 1.33 4.64
CA GLN A 83 5.60 1.00 3.97
C GLN A 83 6.26 2.27 3.43
N HIS A 84 7.59 2.29 3.49
CA HIS A 84 8.43 3.23 2.74
C HIS A 84 9.69 2.51 2.29
N GLY A 85 9.76 2.19 1.00
CA GLY A 85 10.79 1.34 0.41
C GLY A 85 10.80 -0.05 1.04
N ASP A 86 11.98 -0.48 1.49
CA ASP A 86 12.19 -1.81 2.10
C ASP A 86 11.98 -1.80 3.63
N ARG A 87 11.15 -0.86 4.13
CA ARG A 87 10.87 -0.69 5.56
C ARG A 87 9.39 -0.56 5.85
N LEU A 88 8.99 -1.07 7.01
CA LEU A 88 7.67 -0.90 7.59
C LEU A 88 7.75 0.00 8.82
N PHE A 89 6.86 0.97 8.91
CA PHE A 89 6.75 1.91 10.02
C PHE A 89 5.44 1.62 10.73
N GLN A 90 5.51 1.29 12.02
CA GLN A 90 4.34 0.89 12.80
C GLN A 90 4.31 1.59 14.15
N GLY A 91 3.14 2.08 14.55
CA GLY A 91 2.86 2.38 15.95
C GLY A 91 2.55 1.10 16.73
N GLU A 92 3.01 1.04 17.97
CA GLU A 92 2.97 -0.15 18.83
C GLU A 92 2.38 0.19 20.21
N SER A 93 1.55 1.22 20.29
CA SER A 93 0.97 1.81 21.51
C SER A 93 2.01 2.39 22.46
N ASN A 94 2.91 1.59 23.04
CA ASN A 94 3.92 2.08 23.99
C ASN A 94 5.10 2.78 23.30
N PHE A 95 5.35 2.46 22.03
CA PHE A 95 6.43 2.99 21.21
C PHE A 95 6.00 2.99 19.75
N GLY A 96 6.82 3.56 18.87
CA GLY A 96 6.75 3.34 17.43
C GLY A 96 8.00 2.60 16.98
N ALA A 97 7.96 1.91 15.84
CA ALA A 97 9.11 1.18 15.34
C ALA A 97 9.28 1.28 13.83
N VAL A 98 10.52 1.10 13.40
CA VAL A 98 10.90 0.85 12.00
C VAL A 98 11.38 -0.58 11.90
N TYR A 99 10.84 -1.30 10.93
CA TYR A 99 11.21 -2.67 10.62
C TYR A 99 11.79 -2.74 9.21
N GLY A 100 13.02 -3.23 9.07
CA GLY A 100 13.55 -3.62 7.76
C GLY A 100 12.82 -4.87 7.26
N PHE A 101 12.48 -4.88 5.97
CA PHE A 101 11.74 -5.96 5.33
C PHE A 101 12.33 -6.29 3.96
N ASP A 102 12.83 -7.52 3.79
CA ASP A 102 13.47 -7.98 2.54
C ASP A 102 12.53 -8.75 1.60
N GLY A 103 11.23 -8.77 1.92
CA GLY A 103 10.22 -9.59 1.24
C GLY A 103 9.89 -10.89 1.95
N THR A 104 10.72 -11.34 2.89
CA THR A 104 10.57 -12.61 3.62
C THR A 104 10.91 -12.54 5.11
N THR A 105 11.76 -11.60 5.50
CA THR A 105 12.28 -11.45 6.86
C THR A 105 12.02 -10.05 7.36
N LEU A 106 11.67 -9.95 8.64
CA LEU A 106 11.48 -8.70 9.36
C LEU A 106 12.54 -8.55 10.44
N VAL A 107 13.09 -7.34 10.58
CA VAL A 107 14.06 -7.00 11.63
C VAL A 107 13.74 -5.61 12.19
N GLU A 108 13.65 -5.47 13.51
CA GLU A 108 13.54 -4.14 14.14
C GLU A 108 14.86 -3.36 13.91
N GLU A 109 14.77 -2.21 13.25
CA GLU A 109 15.91 -1.32 12.96
C GLU A 109 15.99 -0.15 13.95
N GLY A 110 14.87 0.23 14.56
CA GLY A 110 14.84 1.31 15.53
C GLY A 110 13.45 1.58 16.11
N ARG A 111 13.44 2.40 17.17
CA ARG A 111 12.21 2.82 17.87
C ARG A 111 12.05 4.34 17.92
N PHE A 112 10.79 4.75 18.00
CA PHE A 112 10.34 6.10 18.30
C PHE A 112 9.71 6.10 19.68
N GLU A 113 10.06 7.11 20.48
CA GLU A 113 9.56 7.26 21.84
C GLU A 113 8.81 8.59 21.93
N LEU A 114 7.50 8.51 22.17
CA LEU A 114 6.67 9.65 22.50
C LEU A 114 5.68 9.19 23.57
N LYS A 115 5.65 9.88 24.71
CA LYS A 115 4.78 9.50 25.81
C LYS A 115 3.32 9.58 25.37
N GLY A 116 2.60 8.49 25.55
CA GLY A 116 1.19 8.36 25.22
C GLY A 116 0.94 7.00 24.59
N ASP A 117 -0.19 6.90 23.90
CA ASP A 117 -0.56 5.77 23.06
C ASP A 117 -0.12 6.08 21.62
N LEU A 118 1.12 5.69 21.30
CA LEU A 118 1.82 5.95 20.03
C LEU A 118 1.35 4.96 18.96
N ASP A 119 0.21 5.29 18.39
CA ASP A 119 -0.43 4.48 17.36
C ASP A 119 0.10 4.77 15.95
N THR A 120 0.65 5.96 15.69
CA THR A 120 0.98 6.38 14.32
C THR A 120 2.46 6.70 14.15
N VAL A 121 3.07 6.05 13.15
CA VAL A 121 4.41 6.38 12.62
C VAL A 121 4.29 6.47 11.10
N THR A 122 4.10 7.68 10.57
CA THR A 122 3.97 7.90 9.12
C THR A 122 5.31 8.35 8.52
N PRO A 123 5.93 7.54 7.64
CA PRO A 123 7.19 7.91 7.00
C PRO A 123 6.98 9.00 5.94
N ILE A 124 7.91 9.96 5.89
CA ILE A 124 8.01 11.00 4.85
C ILE A 124 9.50 11.13 4.51
N GLY A 125 9.94 10.35 3.53
CA GLY A 125 11.37 10.21 3.23
C GLY A 125 12.16 9.79 4.46
N ASN A 126 13.24 10.52 4.76
CA ASN A 126 14.13 10.24 5.88
C ASN A 126 13.64 10.76 7.26
N VAL A 127 12.43 11.31 7.35
CA VAL A 127 11.76 11.69 8.60
C VAL A 127 10.46 10.90 8.78
N ALA A 128 9.97 10.82 10.01
CA ALA A 128 8.68 10.23 10.34
C ALA A 128 7.85 11.21 11.17
N PHE A 129 6.58 11.32 10.82
CA PHE A 129 5.56 11.96 11.64
C PHE A 129 5.05 10.94 12.65
N VAL A 130 5.33 11.18 13.93
CA VAL A 130 4.89 10.31 15.03
C VAL A 130 3.77 11.01 15.78
N ALA A 131 2.69 10.29 16.07
CA ALA A 131 1.55 10.83 16.77
C ALA A 131 1.00 9.85 17.81
N VAL A 132 0.60 10.42 18.94
CA VAL A 132 -0.10 9.74 20.02
C VAL A 132 -1.56 10.17 20.03
N ASP A 133 -2.49 9.24 20.21
CA ASP A 133 -3.92 9.51 20.19
C ASP A 133 -4.54 9.63 21.61
N GLU A 134 -3.92 8.99 22.61
CA GLU A 134 -4.27 9.11 24.03
C GLU A 134 -3.03 9.36 24.92
N ARG A 135 -3.25 9.90 26.13
CA ARG A 135 -2.26 9.99 27.24
C ARG A 135 -0.96 10.75 26.94
N ALA A 136 -1.00 11.62 25.92
CA ALA A 136 0.07 12.57 25.63
C ALA A 136 0.34 13.51 26.81
N ASP A 137 1.56 14.03 26.88
CA ASP A 137 1.82 15.28 27.60
C ASP A 137 1.06 16.44 26.93
N ASP A 138 0.56 17.39 27.72
CA ASP A 138 -0.12 18.59 27.23
C ASP A 138 0.69 19.29 26.13
N GLY A 139 0.11 19.38 24.93
CA GLY A 139 0.72 20.03 23.77
C GLY A 139 1.87 19.26 23.09
N LYS A 140 2.07 17.98 23.41
CA LYS A 140 3.16 17.14 22.86
C LYS A 140 2.65 15.85 22.22
N ALA A 141 1.48 15.88 21.59
CA ALA A 141 0.88 14.70 20.99
C ALA A 141 1.51 14.28 19.64
N THR A 142 2.45 15.06 19.11
CA THR A 142 2.99 14.88 17.77
C THR A 142 4.43 15.35 17.71
N SER A 143 5.26 14.64 16.94
CA SER A 143 6.62 15.06 16.63
C SER A 143 7.00 14.68 15.19
N LEU A 144 7.97 15.40 14.63
CA LEU A 144 8.67 15.01 13.41
C LEU A 144 10.07 14.52 13.81
N VAL A 145 10.36 13.26 13.53
CA VAL A 145 11.58 12.59 14.00
C VAL A 145 12.39 12.10 12.81
N PRO A 146 13.65 12.53 12.62
CA PRO A 146 14.54 11.91 11.66
C PRO A 146 14.81 10.45 12.06
N TRP A 147 14.57 9.52 11.14
CA TRP A 147 14.92 8.10 11.33
C TRP A 147 16.13 7.71 10.49
N SER A 148 16.48 8.50 9.47
CA SER A 148 17.72 8.39 8.70
C SER A 148 18.40 9.76 8.57
N THR A 149 19.74 9.74 8.56
CA THR A 149 20.57 10.95 8.36
C THR A 149 20.77 11.30 6.89
N ALA A 150 20.62 10.32 5.99
CA ALA A 150 20.68 10.56 4.55
C ALA A 150 19.30 11.04 4.09
N PRO A 151 19.21 12.13 3.29
CA PRO A 151 17.99 12.47 2.59
C PRO A 151 17.52 11.30 1.76
N ASP A 152 16.21 11.15 1.67
CA ASP A 152 15.61 10.18 0.78
C ASP A 152 15.85 10.60 -0.68
N ALA A 153 16.33 9.65 -1.47
CA ALA A 153 16.66 9.79 -2.88
C ALA A 153 16.15 8.61 -3.71
N ASP A 154 15.42 7.69 -3.09
CA ASP A 154 14.90 6.50 -3.73
C ASP A 154 13.55 6.84 -4.39
N PRO A 155 13.31 6.44 -5.64
CA PRO A 155 12.05 6.70 -6.32
C PRO A 155 10.97 5.68 -5.89
N PRO A 156 9.69 6.05 -5.98
CA PRO A 156 8.60 5.14 -5.67
C PRO A 156 8.61 3.95 -6.63
N ARG A 157 8.54 2.73 -6.09
CA ARG A 157 8.56 1.49 -6.88
C ARG A 157 7.16 0.88 -6.96
N PRO A 158 6.65 0.61 -8.17
CA PRO A 158 5.36 -0.04 -8.33
C PRO A 158 5.46 -1.51 -7.89
N GLY A 159 4.51 -1.95 -7.07
CA GLY A 159 4.45 -3.33 -6.57
C GLY A 159 3.38 -4.18 -7.25
N MET A 160 2.15 -3.67 -7.32
CA MET A 160 1.00 -4.42 -7.86
C MET A 160 0.07 -3.49 -8.64
N THR A 161 -0.48 -3.98 -9.76
CA THR A 161 -1.51 -3.28 -10.53
C THR A 161 -2.83 -4.05 -10.51
N SER A 162 -3.93 -3.33 -10.61
CA SER A 162 -5.27 -3.91 -10.78
C SER A 162 -6.04 -3.11 -11.82
N PRO A 163 -6.47 -3.68 -12.96
CA PRO A 163 -6.19 -5.04 -13.40
C PRO A 163 -4.68 -5.33 -13.50
N GLY A 164 -4.30 -6.58 -13.23
CA GLY A 164 -2.93 -7.05 -13.40
C GLY A 164 -2.49 -7.02 -14.86
N ASP A 165 -1.17 -7.02 -15.12
CA ASP A 165 -0.67 -7.08 -16.49
C ASP A 165 -1.12 -8.36 -17.19
N GLY A 166 -1.65 -8.20 -18.41
CA GLY A 166 -2.23 -9.28 -19.20
C GLY A 166 -3.58 -9.79 -18.69
N ALA A 167 -4.20 -9.15 -17.70
CA ALA A 167 -5.52 -9.54 -17.21
C ALA A 167 -6.56 -9.50 -18.35
N THR A 168 -7.44 -10.50 -18.38
CA THR A 168 -8.51 -10.61 -19.37
C THR A 168 -9.87 -10.65 -18.69
N LEU A 169 -10.94 -10.55 -19.47
CA LEU A 169 -12.32 -10.65 -18.98
C LEU A 169 -12.66 -9.63 -17.89
N GLN A 170 -12.01 -8.47 -17.91
CA GLN A 170 -12.27 -7.39 -16.96
C GLN A 170 -13.63 -6.76 -17.24
N ALA A 171 -14.34 -6.35 -16.19
CA ALA A 171 -15.61 -5.65 -16.38
C ALA A 171 -15.38 -4.34 -17.14
N VAL A 172 -16.36 -3.91 -17.93
CA VAL A 172 -16.31 -2.59 -18.59
C VAL A 172 -16.32 -1.44 -17.57
N THR A 173 -16.73 -1.72 -16.33
CA THR A 173 -16.73 -0.78 -15.19
C THR A 173 -15.42 -0.80 -14.39
N SER A 174 -14.44 -1.63 -14.77
CA SER A 174 -13.20 -1.79 -14.01
C SER A 174 -12.49 -0.46 -13.80
N ARG A 175 -12.04 -0.26 -12.55
CA ARG A 175 -11.10 0.81 -12.19
C ARG A 175 -9.68 0.30 -12.34
N ILE A 176 -8.76 1.20 -12.60
CA ILE A 176 -7.36 0.88 -12.87
C ILE A 176 -6.51 1.46 -11.76
N GLY A 177 -5.66 0.69 -11.12
CA GLY A 177 -4.87 1.14 -9.98
C GLY A 177 -3.48 0.52 -9.94
N VAL A 178 -2.60 1.18 -9.20
CA VAL A 178 -1.26 0.71 -8.86
C VAL A 178 -0.98 1.02 -7.39
N VAL A 179 -0.33 0.08 -6.71
CA VAL A 179 0.16 0.22 -5.34
C VAL A 179 1.68 0.36 -5.41
N PHE A 180 2.21 1.37 -4.72
CA PHE A 180 3.64 1.63 -4.57
C PHE A 180 4.15 1.15 -3.20
N ASP A 181 5.46 1.10 -3.04
CA ASP A 181 6.15 0.81 -1.77
C ASP A 181 6.32 2.04 -0.87
N GLU A 182 5.82 3.20 -1.29
CA GLU A 182 5.82 4.43 -0.52
C GLU A 182 4.73 5.40 -0.98
N MET A 183 4.48 6.44 -0.18
CA MET A 183 3.43 7.42 -0.45
C MET A 183 3.75 8.29 -1.66
N ILE A 184 2.72 8.50 -2.50
CA ILE A 184 2.80 9.34 -3.69
C ILE A 184 2.30 10.75 -3.35
N GLU A 185 3.01 11.78 -3.81
CA GLU A 185 2.57 13.17 -3.74
C GLU A 185 1.33 13.36 -4.62
N PRO A 186 0.15 13.66 -4.05
CA PRO A 186 -1.10 13.73 -4.81
C PRO A 186 -1.08 14.71 -5.98
N VAL A 187 -0.35 15.82 -5.89
CA VAL A 187 -0.30 16.79 -7.01
C VAL A 187 0.50 16.29 -8.21
N SER A 188 1.35 15.26 -8.04
CA SER A 188 2.09 14.63 -9.14
C SER A 188 1.20 13.73 -10.00
N ALA A 189 0.02 13.36 -9.51
CA ALA A 189 -0.93 12.52 -10.21
C ALA A 189 -1.90 13.38 -11.04
N PHE A 190 -1.64 13.48 -12.34
CA PHE A 190 -2.43 14.27 -13.29
C PHE A 190 -2.52 13.51 -14.63
N PRO A 191 -3.38 13.93 -15.58
CA PRO A 191 -3.61 13.16 -16.81
C PRO A 191 -2.36 12.86 -17.67
N GLY A 192 -1.27 13.59 -17.45
CA GLY A 192 0.00 13.35 -18.13
C GLY A 192 0.90 12.32 -17.45
N SER A 193 0.72 12.04 -16.15
CA SER A 193 1.51 11.07 -15.38
C SER A 193 0.84 9.70 -15.22
N PHE A 194 -0.47 9.61 -15.43
CA PHE A 194 -1.21 8.35 -15.50
C PHE A 194 -2.08 8.35 -16.76
N ARG A 195 -1.69 7.55 -17.76
CA ARG A 195 -2.33 7.52 -19.08
C ARG A 195 -2.96 6.17 -19.32
N VAL A 196 -4.19 6.18 -19.84
CA VAL A 196 -4.91 4.98 -20.26
C VAL A 196 -5.37 5.21 -21.68
N ALA A 197 -5.09 4.26 -22.57
CA ALA A 197 -5.52 4.31 -23.96
C ALA A 197 -5.90 2.90 -24.43
N THR A 198 -6.72 2.82 -25.47
CA THR A 198 -6.89 1.56 -26.22
C THR A 198 -5.59 1.19 -26.94
N GLU A 199 -5.46 -0.07 -27.36
CA GLU A 199 -4.29 -0.55 -28.13
C GLU A 199 -4.05 0.25 -29.43
N ASP A 200 -5.11 0.78 -30.06
CA ASP A 200 -5.02 1.66 -31.23
C ASP A 200 -4.71 3.13 -30.89
N GLY A 201 -4.47 3.44 -29.61
CA GLY A 201 -3.99 4.74 -29.14
C GLY A 201 -5.07 5.77 -28.83
N ARG A 202 -6.35 5.37 -28.73
CA ARG A 202 -7.44 6.28 -28.35
C ARG A 202 -7.42 6.50 -26.83
N PRO A 203 -7.28 7.74 -26.34
CA PRO A 203 -7.18 7.99 -24.91
C PRO A 203 -8.51 7.75 -24.19
N VAL A 204 -8.44 7.24 -22.97
CA VAL A 204 -9.58 7.14 -22.05
C VAL A 204 -9.54 8.33 -21.11
N GLU A 205 -10.66 9.06 -21.00
CA GLU A 205 -10.80 10.10 -19.99
C GLU A 205 -11.17 9.50 -18.63
N GLY A 206 -10.53 9.98 -17.57
CA GLY A 206 -10.77 9.50 -16.21
C GLY A 206 -10.41 10.51 -15.13
N LEU A 207 -10.71 10.12 -13.89
CA LEU A 207 -10.30 10.82 -12.68
C LEU A 207 -9.17 10.05 -12.01
N ILE A 208 -8.10 10.74 -11.65
CA ILE A 208 -6.98 10.16 -10.91
C ILE A 208 -7.13 10.53 -9.44
N GLN A 209 -6.96 9.57 -8.55
CA GLN A 209 -6.99 9.74 -7.10
C GLN A 209 -5.77 9.10 -6.49
N VAL A 210 -5.17 9.76 -5.51
CA VAL A 210 -4.07 9.23 -4.71
C VAL A 210 -4.55 9.08 -3.28
N GLN A 211 -4.34 7.90 -2.72
CA GLN A 211 -4.53 7.61 -1.30
C GLN A 211 -3.25 6.94 -0.81
N GLU A 212 -2.43 7.68 -0.06
CA GLU A 212 -1.14 7.19 0.43
C GLU A 212 -0.26 6.69 -0.72
N ASN A 213 0.03 5.38 -0.76
CA ASN A 213 0.82 4.71 -1.79
C ASN A 213 -0.02 4.13 -2.94
N ILE A 214 -1.34 4.38 -2.98
CA ILE A 214 -2.24 3.85 -3.98
C ILE A 214 -2.64 4.96 -4.95
N VAL A 215 -2.43 4.74 -6.25
CA VAL A 215 -2.91 5.64 -7.32
C VAL A 215 -3.96 4.92 -8.14
N ASN A 216 -5.17 5.47 -8.19
CA ASN A 216 -6.30 4.93 -8.92
C ASN A 216 -6.73 5.86 -10.05
N PHE A 217 -7.10 5.29 -11.18
CA PHE A 217 -7.72 5.90 -12.33
C PHE A 217 -9.14 5.33 -12.49
N SER A 218 -10.13 6.21 -12.42
CA SER A 218 -11.55 5.87 -12.64
C SER A 218 -11.99 6.43 -13.99
N PRO A 219 -12.25 5.57 -15.01
CA PRO A 219 -12.82 6.02 -16.28
C PRO A 219 -14.10 6.84 -16.10
N ARG A 220 -14.30 7.87 -16.91
CA ARG A 220 -15.52 8.71 -16.88
C ARG A 220 -16.73 8.05 -17.51
N ALA A 221 -16.48 7.11 -18.41
CA ALA A 221 -17.47 6.28 -19.07
C ALA A 221 -16.99 4.82 -19.01
N ASP A 222 -17.93 3.90 -19.13
CA ASP A 222 -17.62 2.47 -19.24
C ASP A 222 -16.63 2.24 -20.39
N LEU A 223 -15.70 1.32 -20.16
CA LEU A 223 -14.76 0.85 -21.16
C LEU A 223 -15.51 0.11 -22.29
N GLU A 224 -14.92 0.10 -23.48
CA GLU A 224 -15.45 -0.64 -24.62
C GLU A 224 -15.32 -2.15 -24.35
N PRO A 225 -16.34 -2.97 -24.67
CA PRO A 225 -16.26 -4.41 -24.54
C PRO A 225 -15.22 -5.00 -25.50
N ASP A 226 -14.70 -6.18 -25.16
CA ASP A 226 -13.70 -6.93 -25.94
C ASP A 226 -12.45 -6.13 -26.37
N THR A 227 -12.09 -5.09 -25.61
CA THR A 227 -11.07 -4.10 -25.99
C THR A 227 -9.84 -4.20 -25.09
N THR A 228 -8.66 -4.17 -25.71
CA THR A 228 -7.37 -4.10 -25.02
C THR A 228 -7.05 -2.65 -24.68
N TYR A 229 -6.76 -2.41 -23.41
CA TYR A 229 -6.28 -1.13 -22.87
C TYR A 229 -4.82 -1.24 -22.47
N VAL A 230 -4.06 -0.20 -22.78
CA VAL A 230 -2.67 -0.01 -22.36
C VAL A 230 -2.64 1.14 -21.38
N VAL A 231 -2.03 0.89 -20.23
CA VAL A 231 -1.80 1.87 -19.18
C VAL A 231 -0.32 2.21 -19.16
N GLN A 232 -0.01 3.51 -19.08
CA GLN A 232 1.35 4.01 -19.06
C GLN A 232 1.50 5.08 -17.97
N LEU A 233 2.47 4.86 -17.10
CA LEU A 233 2.96 5.81 -16.11
C LEU A 233 4.37 6.23 -16.54
N PRO A 234 4.54 7.39 -17.20
CA PRO A 234 5.83 7.82 -17.71
C PRO A 234 6.87 8.01 -16.60
N ALA A 235 8.13 7.72 -16.91
CA ALA A 235 9.27 8.13 -16.09
C ALA A 235 9.19 9.65 -15.82
N GLY A 236 9.44 10.04 -14.57
CA GLY A 236 9.30 11.43 -14.13
C GLY A 236 7.85 11.91 -13.91
N GLY A 237 6.85 11.05 -14.12
CA GLY A 237 5.44 11.41 -14.05
C GLY A 237 4.91 11.52 -12.62
N LEU A 238 4.96 10.41 -11.89
CA LEU A 238 4.58 10.35 -10.46
C LEU A 238 5.80 10.62 -9.60
N VAL A 239 5.59 11.24 -8.44
CA VAL A 239 6.62 11.66 -7.49
C VAL A 239 6.20 11.25 -6.09
N ASP A 240 7.13 10.82 -5.25
CA ASP A 240 6.89 10.59 -3.82
C ASP A 240 6.79 11.92 -3.03
N LEU A 241 6.63 11.83 -1.70
CA LEU A 241 6.57 13.00 -0.81
C LEU A 241 7.93 13.71 -0.62
N SER A 242 9.04 13.06 -0.97
CA SER A 242 10.42 13.60 -0.89
C SER A 242 10.84 14.35 -2.16
N GLY A 243 10.08 14.20 -3.24
CA GLY A 243 10.38 14.78 -4.55
C GLY A 243 11.09 13.84 -5.51
N ASN A 244 11.25 12.56 -5.20
CA ASN A 244 11.85 11.60 -6.12
C ASN A 244 10.81 11.09 -7.10
N ALA A 245 11.14 11.16 -8.38
CA ALA A 245 10.22 10.83 -9.45
C ALA A 245 10.41 9.37 -9.90
N LEU A 246 9.32 8.75 -10.36
CA LEU A 246 9.32 7.41 -10.92
C LEU A 246 10.47 7.25 -11.94
N ALA A 247 11.37 6.30 -11.68
CA ALA A 247 12.62 6.17 -12.45
C ALA A 247 12.38 5.75 -13.90
N ASP A 248 11.51 4.76 -14.09
CA ASP A 248 11.24 4.14 -15.38
C ASP A 248 9.77 4.26 -15.76
N THR A 249 9.49 4.20 -17.06
CA THR A 249 8.10 4.16 -17.52
C THR A 249 7.51 2.78 -17.19
N LEU A 250 6.49 2.75 -16.34
CA LEU A 250 5.69 1.55 -16.12
C LEU A 250 4.63 1.46 -17.22
N THR A 251 4.51 0.29 -17.85
CA THR A 251 3.48 0.00 -18.85
C THR A 251 2.91 -1.38 -18.59
N TRP A 252 1.58 -1.50 -18.61
CA TRP A 252 0.88 -2.78 -18.56
C TRP A 252 -0.39 -2.74 -19.40
N SER A 253 -0.98 -3.89 -19.67
CA SER A 253 -2.21 -3.98 -20.44
C SER A 253 -3.23 -4.90 -19.81
N PHE A 254 -4.50 -4.71 -20.15
CA PHE A 254 -5.59 -5.61 -19.80
C PHE A 254 -6.69 -5.57 -20.87
N ARG A 255 -7.57 -6.58 -20.86
CA ARG A 255 -8.67 -6.69 -21.82
C ARG A 255 -10.02 -6.84 -21.11
N THR A 256 -11.01 -6.08 -21.57
CA THR A 256 -12.40 -6.18 -21.09
C THR A 256 -13.10 -7.44 -21.61
N ALA A 257 -14.11 -7.89 -20.88
CA ALA A 257 -14.99 -8.96 -21.32
C ALA A 257 -15.81 -8.56 -22.56
N PRO A 258 -16.29 -9.53 -23.36
CA PRO A 258 -17.20 -9.29 -24.48
C PRO A 258 -18.55 -8.68 -24.08
#